data_AF-A0A8J6NVL5-F1
#
_entry.id   AF-A0A8J6NVL5-F1
#
_cell.length_a   1.000
_cell.length_b   1.000
_cell.length_c   1.000
_cell.angle_alpha   90.00
_cell.angle_beta   90.00
_cell.angle_gamma   90.00
#
_symmetry.space_group_name_H-M   'P 1'
#
loop_
_entity.id
_entity.type
_entity.pdbx_description
1 polymer ?
#
loop_
_entity_poly.entity_id
_entity_poly.type
_entity_poly.pdbx_seq_one_letter_code
_entity_poly.pdbx_strand_id
1 'polypeptide(L)'
;METRLNDLFLRLSNKGFLPIEIPDLIKDFYYLIENGRCSTMSSIDQELEDLGWGIGIMDNVTYELLNSLVENTGFSDVERHIRS
;
A
#
# COMPACT_ATOMS: atom_id res chain seq x y z
N MET A 1 6.20 -5.21 -13.44
CA MET A 1 6.16 -4.34 -12.25
C MET A 1 5.15 -3.22 -12.42
N GLU A 2 5.24 -2.46 -13.53
CA GLU A 2 4.31 -1.37 -13.91
C GLU A 2 2.83 -1.77 -13.89
N THR A 3 2.47 -2.96 -14.39
CA THR A 3 1.07 -3.44 -14.39
C THR A 3 0.48 -3.59 -12.98
N ARG A 4 1.25 -4.10 -12.01
CA ARG A 4 0.74 -4.32 -10.64
C ARG A 4 0.60 -3.01 -9.86
N LEU A 5 1.50 -2.06 -10.10
CA LEU A 5 1.41 -0.73 -9.52
C LEU A 5 0.16 -0.01 -10.09
N ASN A 6 -0.06 -0.08 -11.41
CA ASN A 6 -1.27 0.46 -12.04
C ASN A 6 -2.55 -0.18 -11.49
N ASP A 7 -2.55 -1.50 -11.28
CA ASP A 7 -3.69 -2.22 -10.69
C ASP A 7 -3.98 -1.76 -9.26
N LEU A 8 -2.94 -1.57 -8.45
CA LEU A 8 -3.07 -1.03 -7.08
C LEU A 8 -3.61 0.41 -7.10
N PHE A 9 -3.06 1.26 -7.97
CA PHE A 9 -3.50 2.65 -8.11
C PHE A 9 -4.97 2.73 -8.51
N LEU A 10 -5.39 1.97 -9.52
CA LEU A 10 -6.78 1.91 -9.97
C LEU A 10 -7.70 1.44 -8.84
N ARG A 11 -7.26 0.45 -8.08
CA ARG A 11 -8.07 -0.14 -7.01
C ARG A 11 -8.26 0.78 -5.83
N LEU A 12 -7.19 1.45 -5.38
CA LEU A 12 -7.28 2.44 -4.32
C LEU A 12 -8.07 3.67 -4.78
N SER A 13 -7.91 4.09 -6.04
CA SER A 13 -8.74 5.15 -6.63
C SER A 13 -10.24 4.79 -6.59
N ASN A 14 -10.60 3.53 -6.91
CA ASN A 14 -11.98 3.05 -6.81
C ASN A 14 -12.51 2.99 -5.36
N LYS A 15 -11.62 2.94 -4.36
CA LYS A 15 -11.96 3.05 -2.94
C LYS A 15 -12.06 4.51 -2.45
N GLY A 16 -11.78 5.48 -3.32
CA GLY A 16 -11.88 6.90 -3.02
C GLY A 16 -10.56 7.60 -2.66
N PHE A 17 -9.43 6.89 -2.73
CA PHE A 17 -8.11 7.50 -2.52
C PHE A 17 -7.72 8.38 -3.69
N LEU A 18 -7.12 9.52 -3.40
CA LEU A 18 -6.52 10.37 -4.41
C LEU A 18 -5.18 9.77 -4.86
N PRO A 19 -4.79 9.89 -6.14
CA PRO A 19 -3.52 9.38 -6.63
C PRO A 19 -2.29 9.88 -5.85
N ILE A 20 -2.37 11.07 -5.25
CA ILE A 20 -1.29 11.66 -4.43
C ILE A 20 -1.18 11.02 -3.03
N GLU A 21 -2.26 10.42 -2.52
CA GLU A 21 -2.31 9.77 -1.21
C GLU A 21 -1.75 8.34 -1.26
N ILE A 22 -1.91 7.68 -2.40
CA ILE A 22 -1.51 6.27 -2.60
C ILE A 22 -0.03 6.01 -2.29
N PRO A 23 0.93 6.86 -2.71
CA PRO A 23 2.33 6.69 -2.34
C PRO A 23 2.58 6.72 -0.84
N ASP A 24 1.88 7.58 -0.10
CA ASP A 24 2.07 7.71 1.34
C ASP A 24 1.41 6.54 2.08
N LEU A 25 0.26 6.07 1.62
CA LEU A 25 -0.34 4.81 2.10
C LEU A 25 0.62 3.62 1.91
N ILE A 26 1.27 3.53 0.75
CA ILE A 26 2.26 2.49 0.48
C ILE A 26 3.42 2.60 1.49
N LYS A 27 3.98 3.80 1.72
CA LYS A 27 5.07 4.00 2.69
C LYS A 27 4.68 3.56 4.10
N ASP A 28 3.49 3.93 4.55
CA ASP A 28 3.00 3.56 5.88
C ASP A 28 2.83 2.05 6.01
N PHE A 29 2.29 1.39 4.98
CA PHE A 29 2.22 -0.07 4.91
C PHE A 29 3.60 -0.72 5.03
N TYR A 30 4.60 -0.25 4.29
CA TYR A 30 5.97 -0.76 4.39
C TYR A 30 6.55 -0.56 5.78
N TYR A 31 6.35 0.60 6.39
CA TYR A 31 6.82 0.90 7.74
C TYR A 31 6.21 -0.06 8.77
N LEU A 32 4.94 -0.43 8.62
CA LEU A 32 4.27 -1.41 9.49
C LEU A 32 4.85 -2.82 9.35
N ILE A 33 5.22 -3.22 8.13
CA ILE A 33 5.82 -4.52 7.84
C ILE A 33 7.28 -4.59 8.29
N GLU A 34 8.12 -3.61 7.92
CA GLU A 34 9.56 -3.61 8.25
C GLU A 34 9.82 -3.58 9.76
N ASN A 35 9.01 -2.84 10.51
CA ASN A 35 9.16 -2.76 11.96
C ASN A 35 8.68 -4.03 12.68
N GLY A 36 8.20 -5.04 11.95
CA GLY A 36 7.68 -6.29 12.51
C GLY A 36 6.50 -6.10 13.46
N ARG A 37 5.86 -4.91 13.42
CA ARG A 37 4.75 -4.55 14.32
C ARG A 37 3.48 -5.31 13.97
N CYS A 38 3.31 -5.67 12.70
CA CYS A 38 2.13 -6.37 12.23
C CYS A 38 2.51 -7.66 11.51
N SER A 39 2.05 -8.79 12.06
CA SER A 39 2.27 -10.12 11.48
C SER A 39 1.07 -10.65 10.68
N THR A 40 -0.06 -9.94 10.72
CA THR A 40 -1.29 -10.33 10.03
C THR A 40 -1.91 -9.16 9.28
N MET A 41 -2.64 -9.47 8.21
CA MET A 41 -3.40 -8.48 7.42
C MET A 41 -4.36 -7.66 8.30
N SER A 42 -5.00 -8.29 9.29
CA SER A 42 -5.92 -7.61 10.20
C SER A 42 -5.23 -6.59 11.11
N SER A 43 -4.02 -6.89 11.57
CA SER A 43 -3.23 -5.94 12.37
C SER A 43 -2.77 -4.75 11.52
N ILE A 44 -2.44 -4.99 10.26
CA ILE A 44 -2.10 -3.92 9.32
C ILE A 44 -3.31 -3.03 9.04
N ASP A 45 -4.48 -3.62 8.79
CA ASP A 45 -5.71 -2.85 8.54
C ASP A 45 -6.07 -1.95 9.73
N GLN A 46 -5.96 -2.47 10.96
CA GLN A 46 -6.20 -1.69 12.17
C GLN A 46 -5.20 -0.54 12.34
N GLU A 47 -3.91 -0.78 12.12
CA GLU A 47 -2.90 0.28 12.25
C GLU A 47 -3.05 1.35 11.16
N LEU A 48 -3.45 0.98 9.94
CA LEU A 48 -3.76 1.95 8.88
C LEU A 48 -5.03 2.75 9.21
N GLU A 49 -6.03 2.13 9.84
CA GLU A 49 -7.19 2.83 10.38
C GLU A 49 -6.79 3.84 11.46
N ASP A 50 -5.92 3.43 12.40
CA ASP A 50 -5.42 4.28 13.48
C ASP A 50 -4.57 5.46 12.96
N LEU A 51 -3.90 5.29 11.81
CA LEU A 51 -3.20 6.35 11.07
C LEU A 51 -4.14 7.29 10.32
N GLY A 52 -5.44 6.97 10.25
CA GLY A 52 -6.48 7.79 9.65
C GLY A 52 -6.74 7.51 8.17
N TRP A 53 -6.20 6.41 7.62
CA TRP A 53 -6.43 6.06 6.22
C TRP A 53 -7.87 5.62 5.94
N GLY A 54 -8.56 5.11 6.96
CA GLY A 54 -9.93 4.60 6.87
C GLY A 54 -10.04 3.10 7.15
N ILE A 55 -11.28 2.61 7.17
CA ILE A 55 -11.63 1.25 7.61
C ILE A 55 -11.66 0.29 6.42
N GLY A 56 -11.11 -0.91 6.57
CA GLY A 56 -11.29 -1.99 5.58
C GLY A 56 -10.59 -1.75 4.25
N ILE A 57 -9.48 -1.03 4.26
CA ILE A 57 -8.70 -0.72 3.06
C ILE A 57 -7.93 -1.97 2.63
N MET A 58 -7.49 -2.77 3.60
CA MET A 58 -6.68 -3.95 3.44
C MET A 58 -7.54 -5.20 3.26
N ASP A 59 -8.07 -5.37 2.05
CA ASP A 59 -8.60 -6.68 1.65
C ASP A 59 -7.49 -7.57 1.06
N ASN A 60 -7.80 -8.86 0.88
CA ASN A 60 -6.83 -9.86 0.46
C ASN A 60 -6.09 -9.49 -0.84
N VAL A 61 -6.78 -8.88 -1.81
CA VAL A 61 -6.18 -8.48 -3.09
C VAL A 61 -5.31 -7.23 -2.92
N THR A 62 -5.69 -6.27 -2.06
CA THR A 62 -4.86 -5.07 -1.79
C THR A 62 -3.59 -5.50 -1.08
N TYR A 63 -3.72 -6.39 -0.11
CA TYR A 63 -2.61 -6.94 0.65
C TYR A 63 -1.63 -7.70 -0.25
N GLU A 64 -2.12 -8.59 -1.13
CA GLU A 64 -1.28 -9.31 -2.08
C GLU A 64 -0.55 -8.38 -3.06
N LEU A 65 -1.24 -7.35 -3.57
CA LEU A 65 -0.63 -6.36 -4.47
C LEU A 65 0.50 -5.61 -3.75
N LEU A 66 0.23 -5.11 -2.53
CA LEU A 66 1.22 -4.40 -1.72
C LEU A 66 2.40 -5.29 -1.31
N ASN A 67 2.16 -6.50 -0.83
CA ASN A 67 3.24 -7.46 -0.52
C ASN A 67 4.07 -7.78 -1.77
N SER A 68 3.44 -7.92 -2.93
CA SER A 68 4.19 -8.19 -4.15
C SER A 68 5.06 -7.01 -4.61
N LEU A 69 4.69 -5.78 -4.23
CA LEU A 69 5.55 -4.63 -4.38
C LEU A 69 6.73 -4.73 -3.39
N VAL A 70 6.51 -5.09 -2.13
CA VAL A 70 7.58 -5.27 -1.13
C VAL A 70 8.60 -6.30 -1.58
N GLU A 71 8.13 -7.45 -2.08
CA GLU A 71 8.99 -8.54 -2.53
C GLU A 71 9.80 -8.21 -3.79
N ASN A 72 9.30 -7.32 -4.65
CA ASN A 72 9.96 -6.98 -5.92
C ASN A 72 10.74 -5.65 -5.88
N THR A 73 10.46 -4.75 -4.94
CA THR A 73 10.92 -3.35 -4.99
C THR A 73 11.60 -2.96 -3.68
N GLY A 74 12.92 -2.86 -3.69
CA GLY A 74 13.63 -2.13 -2.65
C GLY A 74 13.49 -0.62 -2.87
N PHE A 75 12.41 0.00 -2.39
CA PHE A 75 12.13 1.45 -2.26
C PHE A 75 12.25 2.38 -3.52
N SER A 76 13.17 2.15 -4.45
CA SER A 76 13.59 3.14 -5.46
C SER A 76 12.66 3.32 -6.66
N ASP A 77 11.79 2.35 -6.97
CA ASP A 77 11.03 2.38 -8.22
C ASP A 77 9.62 2.98 -8.07
N VAL A 78 9.07 3.05 -6.85
CA VAL A 78 7.77 3.69 -6.59
C VAL A 78 7.86 5.21 -6.76
N GLU A 79 8.96 5.83 -6.30
CA GLU A 79 9.19 7.28 -6.45
C GLU A 79 9.37 7.71 -7.92
N ARG A 80 9.91 6.83 -8.77
CA ARG A 80 10.11 7.10 -10.20
C ARG A 80 8.80 7.17 -10.98
N HIS A 81 7.80 6.36 -10.61
CA HIS A 81 6.51 6.33 -11.31
C HIS A 81 5.66 7.57 -11.03
N ILE A 82 5.80 8.21 -9.86
CA ILE A 82 5.03 9.42 -9.49
C ILE A 82 5.55 10.68 -10.19
N ARG A 83 6.83 10.67 -10.61
CA ARG A 83 7.50 11.82 -11.24
C ARG A 83 7.56 11.75 -12.77
N SER A 84 7.13 10.65 -13.38
CA SER A 84 7.03 10.46 -14.83
C SER A 84 5.67 10.90 -15.36
#